data_AF-A0A1N7CS49-F1
#
_entry.id   AF-A0A1N7CS49-F1
#
_cell.length_a   1.000
_cell.length_b   1.000
_cell.length_c   1.000
_cell.angle_alpha   90.00
_cell.angle_beta   90.00
_cell.angle_gamma   90.00
#
_symmetry.space_group_name_H-M   'P 1'
#
loop_
_entity.id
_entity.type
_entity.pdbx_description
1 polymer ?
#
loop_
_entity_poly.entity_id
_entity_poly.type
_entity_poly.pdbx_seq_one_letter_code
_entity_poly.pdbx_strand_id
1 'polypeptide(L)'
;MHWDPFEPGESYQFGWYPVSYNRYPIMNTETDRERGVLSPADRAYLLGDREMSHEQSKRNAEARIRRRIHAAMLDFDLLLHTLPEKDRKQLFERTTTDEEFLDGLRAAVAFLYLGTETYGVDFEDVLEPAIRSSEEYLAATDRAANVSVDVTFDVETTVESSLEGVATRLDAGEPVTPRELFSLVMHGEYDTRDHERIRLVGTDDEQTADGFLERLASYLGGDLDQTSDSQAVIRLDAATGNRDDDY
;
A
#
# COMPACT_ATOMS: atom_id res chain seq x y z
N MET A 1 -7.27 19.84 40.17
CA MET A 1 -6.80 18.71 39.33
C MET A 1 -5.50 19.17 38.71
N HIS A 2 -4.40 18.68 39.26
CA HIS A 2 -3.04 19.07 38.92
C HIS A 2 -2.53 18.00 37.95
N TRP A 3 -2.27 18.39 36.71
CA TRP A 3 -1.59 17.55 35.72
C TRP A 3 -0.09 17.81 35.88
N ASP A 4 0.66 16.77 36.21
CA ASP A 4 2.12 16.80 36.33
C ASP A 4 2.76 16.81 34.93
N PRO A 5 3.80 17.62 34.68
CA PRO A 5 4.55 17.60 33.44
C PRO A 5 5.55 16.43 33.43
N PHE A 6 5.54 15.65 32.35
CA PHE A 6 6.48 14.54 32.11
C PHE A 6 7.94 15.03 32.20
N GLU A 7 8.74 14.39 33.07
CA GLU A 7 10.19 14.59 33.14
C GLU A 7 10.91 14.02 31.90
N PRO A 8 11.96 14.70 31.38
CA PRO A 8 12.71 14.23 30.22
C PRO A 8 13.85 13.33 30.68
N GLY A 9 13.71 12.02 30.46
CA GLY A 9 14.72 11.09 30.96
C GLY A 9 14.58 9.66 30.47
N GLU A 10 14.51 9.43 29.17
CA GLU A 10 14.90 8.14 28.59
C GLU A 10 15.29 8.33 27.12
N SER A 11 16.58 8.12 26.83
CA SER A 11 17.09 8.10 25.46
C SER A 11 16.56 6.86 24.75
N TYR A 12 15.47 7.02 23.99
CA TYR A 12 14.99 6.00 23.08
C TYR A 12 16.05 5.72 22.02
N GLN A 13 16.79 4.62 22.19
CA GLN A 13 17.63 4.07 21.15
C GLN A 13 16.71 3.54 20.04
N PHE A 14 16.63 4.29 18.94
CA PHE A 14 15.96 3.89 17.71
C PHE A 14 16.65 2.64 17.12
N GLY A 15 16.19 1.47 17.56
CA GLY A 15 16.42 0.20 16.90
C GLY A 15 15.49 0.11 15.70
N TRP A 16 16.04 0.28 14.50
CA TRP A 16 15.35 0.02 13.23
C TRP A 16 15.04 -1.48 13.15
N TYR A 17 13.84 -1.88 13.55
CA TYR A 17 13.36 -3.25 13.32
C TYR A 17 13.03 -3.43 11.84
N PRO A 18 13.46 -4.53 11.19
CA PRO A 18 13.17 -4.80 9.80
C PRO A 18 11.79 -5.44 9.71
N VAL A 19 10.74 -4.62 9.62
CA VAL A 19 9.41 -5.12 9.21
C VAL A 19 9.40 -5.10 7.69
N SER A 20 9.23 -6.27 7.10
CA SER A 20 8.97 -6.50 5.68
C SER A 20 7.71 -5.73 5.25
N TYR A 21 7.89 -4.46 4.89
CA TYR A 21 6.84 -3.62 4.30
C TYR A 21 6.60 -4.07 2.86
N ASN A 22 5.77 -5.10 2.70
CA ASN A 22 5.14 -5.42 1.42
C ASN A 22 3.65 -5.69 1.64
N ARG A 23 2.87 -4.60 1.71
CA ARG A 23 1.59 -4.56 2.43
C ARG A 23 0.49 -3.74 1.73
N TYR A 24 0.39 -3.79 0.40
CA TYR A 24 -0.84 -3.42 -0.32
C TYR A 24 -1.04 -4.35 -1.52
N PRO A 25 -2.27 -4.80 -1.83
CA PRO A 25 -2.56 -5.72 -2.92
C PRO A 25 -2.68 -4.99 -4.27
N ILE A 26 -2.46 -3.68 -4.29
CA ILE A 26 -2.20 -2.88 -5.48
C ILE A 26 -0.67 -2.80 -5.64
N MET A 27 -0.02 -3.95 -5.85
CA MET A 27 1.44 -3.98 -5.98
C MET A 27 1.84 -4.22 -7.43
N ASN A 28 2.47 -3.21 -8.02
CA ASN A 28 3.25 -3.40 -9.23
C ASN A 28 4.57 -4.11 -8.87
N THR A 29 4.70 -5.35 -9.34
CA THR A 29 5.87 -6.22 -9.09
C THR A 29 6.87 -6.22 -10.24
N GLU A 30 6.64 -5.44 -11.30
CA GLU A 30 7.53 -5.38 -12.46
C GLU A 30 8.83 -4.62 -12.14
N THR A 31 9.95 -5.35 -12.17
CA THR A 31 11.26 -4.78 -11.86
C THR A 31 11.92 -4.10 -13.07
N ASP A 32 11.73 -4.63 -14.28
CA ASP A 32 12.47 -4.25 -15.50
C ASP A 32 11.90 -3.06 -16.28
N ARG A 33 10.82 -2.44 -15.79
CA ARG A 33 10.27 -1.22 -16.41
C ARG A 33 11.20 -0.02 -16.28
N GLU A 34 10.98 0.98 -17.13
CA GLU A 34 11.74 2.23 -17.15
C GLU A 34 11.89 2.85 -15.75
N ARG A 35 13.02 3.51 -15.54
CA ARG A 35 13.34 4.13 -14.25
C ARG A 35 12.37 5.27 -13.97
N GLY A 36 11.61 5.14 -12.88
CA GLY A 36 10.87 6.24 -12.26
C GLY A 36 11.62 6.78 -11.04
N VAL A 37 10.91 6.95 -9.93
CA VAL A 37 11.52 7.22 -8.61
C VAL A 37 12.52 6.14 -8.25
N LEU A 38 12.14 4.87 -8.44
CA LEU A 38 12.94 3.69 -8.17
C LEU A 38 13.67 3.23 -9.44
N SER A 39 14.92 2.78 -9.30
CA SER A 39 15.59 2.01 -10.36
C SER A 39 15.17 0.54 -10.32
N PRO A 40 15.38 -0.24 -11.39
CA PRO A 40 15.14 -1.70 -11.39
C PRO A 40 15.77 -2.42 -10.19
N ALA A 41 17.01 -2.05 -9.84
CA ALA A 41 17.71 -2.60 -8.68
C ALA A 41 17.09 -2.21 -7.33
N ASP A 42 16.43 -1.06 -7.23
CA ASP A 42 15.71 -0.67 -6.00
C ASP A 42 14.40 -1.47 -5.88
N ARG A 43 13.69 -1.68 -7.00
CA ARG A 43 12.48 -2.52 -7.03
C ARG A 43 12.78 -3.96 -6.64
N ALA A 44 13.76 -4.58 -7.28
CA ALA A 44 14.21 -5.93 -6.94
C ALA A 44 14.68 -6.06 -5.48
N TYR A 45 15.30 -5.01 -4.93
CA TYR A 45 15.65 -4.98 -3.51
C TYR A 45 14.41 -4.93 -2.59
N LEU A 46 13.42 -4.09 -2.90
CA LEU A 46 12.19 -3.97 -2.11
C LEU A 46 11.30 -5.21 -2.20
N LEU A 47 11.28 -5.89 -3.35
CA LEU A 47 10.56 -7.13 -3.58
C LEU A 47 11.22 -8.36 -2.94
N GLY A 48 12.46 -8.23 -2.49
CA GLY A 48 13.24 -9.35 -1.95
C GLY A 48 13.93 -10.21 -3.03
N ASP A 49 13.69 -9.95 -4.32
CA ASP A 49 14.34 -10.62 -5.46
C ASP A 49 15.87 -10.42 -5.50
N ARG A 50 16.37 -9.43 -4.75
CA ARG A 50 17.79 -9.16 -4.61
C ARG A 50 18.21 -9.13 -3.15
N GLU A 51 18.73 -10.25 -2.69
CA GLU A 51 19.41 -10.31 -1.38
C GLU A 51 20.73 -9.52 -1.41
N MET A 52 20.93 -8.72 -0.37
CA MET A 52 22.19 -8.03 -0.13
C MET A 52 22.94 -8.75 0.99
N SER A 53 24.04 -9.41 0.65
CA SER A 53 24.87 -10.19 1.60
C SER A 53 25.54 -9.35 2.69
N HIS A 54 25.58 -8.03 2.55
CA HIS A 54 26.23 -7.13 3.50
C HIS A 54 25.24 -6.10 4.05
N GLU A 55 25.14 -6.02 5.37
CA GLU A 55 24.31 -5.07 6.11
C GLU A 55 24.56 -3.62 5.69
N GLN A 56 25.82 -3.26 5.39
CA GLN A 56 26.17 -1.93 4.89
C GLN A 56 25.56 -1.64 3.51
N SER A 57 25.51 -2.65 2.63
CA SER A 57 24.87 -2.52 1.31
C SER A 57 23.37 -2.30 1.45
N LYS A 58 22.74 -3.04 2.37
CA LYS A 58 21.31 -2.91 2.72
C LYS A 58 20.97 -1.48 3.14
N ARG A 59 21.68 -0.96 4.14
CA ARG A 59 21.52 0.43 4.63
C ARG A 59 21.74 1.47 3.55
N ASN A 60 22.73 1.25 2.68
CA ASN A 60 23.01 2.14 1.55
C ASN A 60 21.86 2.13 0.52
N ALA A 61 21.24 0.99 0.27
CA ALA A 61 20.08 0.88 -0.61
C ALA A 61 18.88 1.62 -0.03
N GLU A 62 18.54 1.36 1.23
CA GLU A 62 17.41 2.03 1.91
C GLU A 62 17.60 3.54 1.97
N ALA A 63 18.79 4.02 2.35
CA ALA A 63 19.08 5.44 2.41
C ALA A 63 19.00 6.09 1.02
N ARG A 64 19.42 5.39 -0.04
CA ARG A 64 19.29 5.87 -1.42
C ARG A 64 17.82 5.96 -1.84
N ILE A 65 17.01 4.94 -1.53
CA ILE A 65 15.57 4.91 -1.85
C ILE A 65 14.86 6.08 -1.16
N ARG A 66 15.07 6.28 0.16
CA ARG A 66 14.48 7.41 0.89
C ARG A 66 14.84 8.77 0.28
N ARG A 67 16.11 8.97 -0.08
CA ARG A 67 16.54 10.20 -0.76
C ARG A 67 15.87 10.40 -2.11
N ARG A 68 15.66 9.34 -2.89
CA ARG A 68 14.97 9.42 -4.19
C ARG A 68 13.50 9.76 -4.03
N ILE A 69 12.81 9.16 -3.07
CA ILE A 69 11.41 9.47 -2.76
C ILE A 69 11.30 10.95 -2.38
N HIS A 70 12.13 11.42 -1.44
CA HIS A 70 12.14 12.84 -1.05
C HIS A 70 12.40 13.77 -2.24
N ALA A 71 13.40 13.48 -3.08
CA ALA A 71 13.68 14.28 -4.26
C ALA A 71 12.50 14.30 -5.25
N ALA A 72 11.88 13.15 -5.50
CA ALA A 72 10.72 13.04 -6.39
C ALA A 72 9.51 13.83 -5.88
N MET A 73 9.30 13.90 -4.55
CA MET A 73 8.24 14.74 -3.97
C MET A 73 8.48 16.23 -4.27
N LEU A 74 9.73 16.68 -4.23
CA LEU A 74 10.07 18.06 -4.60
C LEU A 74 9.93 18.32 -6.11
N ASP A 75 10.21 17.30 -6.93
CA ASP A 75 10.05 17.43 -8.38
C ASP A 75 8.58 17.66 -8.78
N PHE A 76 7.60 17.16 -8.02
CA PHE A 76 6.18 17.41 -8.31
C PHE A 76 5.80 18.89 -8.23
N ASP A 77 6.39 19.66 -7.32
CA ASP A 77 6.22 21.12 -7.28
C ASP A 77 6.71 21.76 -8.59
N LEU A 78 7.90 21.36 -9.05
CA LEU A 78 8.43 21.84 -10.32
C LEU A 78 7.53 21.44 -11.50
N LEU A 79 7.09 20.17 -11.56
CA LEU A 79 6.26 19.65 -12.64
C LEU A 79 4.89 20.36 -12.69
N LEU A 80 4.26 20.61 -11.55
CA LEU A 80 2.98 21.31 -11.46
C LEU A 80 3.06 22.70 -12.10
N HIS A 81 4.16 23.42 -11.84
CA HIS A 81 4.32 24.81 -12.30
C HIS A 81 4.94 24.95 -13.69
N THR A 82 5.67 23.94 -14.17
CA THR A 82 6.50 24.09 -15.39
C THR A 82 6.19 23.11 -16.52
N LEU A 83 5.56 21.96 -16.23
CA LEU A 83 5.24 20.99 -17.27
C LEU A 83 4.08 21.51 -18.13
N PRO A 84 4.22 21.66 -19.46
CA PRO A 84 3.16 22.20 -20.30
C PRO A 84 1.87 21.36 -20.28
N GLU A 85 0.73 22.02 -20.42
CA GLU A 85 -0.59 21.37 -20.40
C GLU A 85 -0.72 20.22 -21.40
N LYS A 86 -0.19 20.39 -22.63
CA LYS A 86 -0.21 19.33 -23.66
C LYS A 86 0.51 18.04 -23.23
N ASP A 87 1.53 18.16 -22.39
CA ASP A 87 2.35 17.04 -21.94
C ASP A 87 1.71 16.39 -20.70
N ARG A 88 1.12 17.21 -19.81
CA ARG A 88 0.23 16.72 -18.74
C ARG A 88 -0.95 15.94 -19.31
N LYS A 89 -1.60 16.47 -20.36
CA LYS A 89 -2.72 15.81 -21.03
C LYS A 89 -2.32 14.44 -21.59
N GLN A 90 -1.20 14.35 -22.32
CA GLN A 90 -0.70 13.07 -22.83
C GLN A 90 -0.40 12.03 -21.74
N LEU A 91 0.04 12.49 -20.57
CA LEU A 91 0.27 11.61 -19.42
C LEU A 91 -1.06 11.12 -18.82
N PHE A 92 -1.97 12.04 -18.51
CA PHE A 92 -3.19 11.75 -17.76
C PHE A 92 -4.34 11.20 -18.59
N GLU A 93 -4.38 11.37 -19.92
CA GLU A 93 -5.38 10.72 -20.78
C GLU A 93 -5.35 9.18 -20.66
N ARG A 94 -4.17 8.62 -20.35
CA ARG A 94 -3.98 7.18 -20.14
C ARG A 94 -4.79 6.64 -18.96
N THR A 95 -5.12 7.46 -17.96
CA THR A 95 -5.89 7.02 -16.76
C THR A 95 -7.24 6.37 -17.09
N THR A 96 -7.80 6.66 -18.27
CA THR A 96 -9.07 6.08 -18.72
C THR A 96 -8.94 4.69 -19.35
N THR A 97 -7.71 4.25 -19.65
CA THR A 97 -7.44 3.02 -20.43
C THR A 97 -6.29 2.17 -19.86
N ASP A 98 -5.47 2.73 -18.99
CA ASP A 98 -4.31 2.11 -18.37
C ASP A 98 -4.59 1.95 -16.87
N GLU A 99 -5.11 0.78 -16.50
CA GLU A 99 -5.50 0.47 -15.13
C GLU A 99 -4.31 0.37 -14.19
N GLU A 100 -3.15 -0.11 -14.69
CA GLU A 100 -1.91 -0.17 -13.92
C GLU A 100 -1.41 1.24 -13.55
N PHE A 101 -1.53 2.20 -14.48
CA PHE A 101 -1.22 3.60 -14.19
C PHE A 101 -2.18 4.19 -13.16
N LEU A 102 -3.49 3.91 -13.27
CA LEU A 102 -4.48 4.37 -12.30
C LEU A 102 -4.24 3.78 -10.90
N ASP A 103 -3.91 2.50 -10.83
CA ASP A 103 -3.51 1.81 -9.61
C ASP A 103 -2.25 2.41 -8.99
N GLY A 104 -1.27 2.80 -9.82
CA GLY A 104 -0.09 3.55 -9.39
C GLY A 104 -0.44 4.91 -8.76
N LEU A 105 -1.42 5.64 -9.30
CA LEU A 105 -1.91 6.89 -8.72
C LEU A 105 -2.59 6.66 -7.37
N ARG A 106 -3.45 5.63 -7.26
CA ARG A 106 -4.10 5.24 -5.99
C ARG A 106 -3.06 4.87 -4.93
N ALA A 107 -2.05 4.09 -5.30
CA ALA A 107 -0.95 3.70 -4.42
C ALA A 107 -0.12 4.91 -3.95
N ALA A 108 0.09 5.92 -4.82
CA ALA A 108 0.78 7.15 -4.44
C ALA A 108 -0.01 7.94 -3.38
N VAL A 109 -1.33 8.09 -3.55
CA VAL A 109 -2.19 8.75 -2.57
C VAL A 109 -2.21 7.98 -1.25
N ALA A 110 -2.36 6.65 -1.29
CA ALA A 110 -2.32 5.81 -0.08
C ALA A 110 -0.98 5.91 0.66
N PHE A 111 0.13 5.95 -0.08
CA PHE A 111 1.47 6.15 0.49
C PHE A 111 1.60 7.50 1.22
N LEU A 112 1.05 8.57 0.64
CA LEU A 112 1.02 9.89 1.28
C LEU A 112 0.14 9.89 2.52
N TYR A 113 -1.09 9.36 2.43
CA TYR A 113 -2.02 9.26 3.54
C TYR A 113 -1.39 8.55 4.75
N LEU A 114 -0.85 7.34 4.54
CA LEU A 114 -0.19 6.60 5.60
C LEU A 114 1.02 7.36 6.16
N GLY A 115 1.82 7.96 5.27
CA GLY A 115 3.02 8.68 5.66
C GLY A 115 2.72 9.93 6.49
N THR A 116 1.67 10.67 6.19
CA THR A 116 1.30 11.86 6.96
C THR A 116 0.67 11.46 8.29
N GLU A 117 -0.38 10.62 8.24
CA GLU A 117 -1.16 10.21 9.43
C GLU A 117 -0.28 9.50 10.46
N THR A 118 0.58 8.58 10.02
CA THR A 118 1.45 7.81 10.94
C THR A 118 2.47 8.70 11.65
N TYR A 119 2.88 9.81 11.02
CA TYR A 119 3.98 10.65 11.51
C TYR A 119 3.53 12.04 11.96
N GLY A 120 2.23 12.20 12.28
CA GLY A 120 1.70 13.37 12.98
C GLY A 120 1.40 14.57 12.09
N VAL A 121 1.12 14.34 10.82
CA VAL A 121 0.56 15.34 9.91
C VAL A 121 -0.81 14.85 9.47
N ASP A 122 -1.86 15.59 9.81
CA ASP A 122 -3.22 15.26 9.39
C ASP A 122 -3.26 15.31 7.85
N PHE A 123 -3.76 14.26 7.19
CA PHE A 123 -3.73 14.21 5.73
C PHE A 123 -4.57 15.32 5.09
N GLU A 124 -5.61 15.78 5.79
CA GLU A 124 -6.45 16.90 5.38
C GLU A 124 -5.64 18.20 5.19
N ASP A 125 -4.63 18.45 6.05
CA ASP A 125 -3.74 19.62 5.94
C ASP A 125 -2.89 19.60 4.65
N VAL A 126 -2.75 18.43 4.02
CA VAL A 126 -2.08 18.28 2.72
C VAL A 126 -3.10 18.31 1.58
N LEU A 127 -4.21 17.58 1.71
CA LEU A 127 -5.18 17.40 0.63
C LEU A 127 -5.98 18.68 0.36
N GLU A 128 -6.52 19.33 1.38
CA GLU A 128 -7.41 20.48 1.19
C GLU A 128 -6.72 21.63 0.46
N PRO A 129 -5.50 22.08 0.86
CA PRO A 129 -4.81 23.15 0.13
C PRO A 129 -4.47 22.76 -1.32
N ALA A 130 -4.11 21.50 -1.57
CA ALA A 130 -3.77 21.01 -2.90
C ALA A 130 -4.99 21.02 -3.84
N ILE A 131 -6.15 20.54 -3.37
CA ILE A 131 -7.38 20.52 -4.17
C ILE A 131 -7.93 21.95 -4.36
N ARG A 132 -7.95 22.77 -3.30
CA ARG A 132 -8.42 24.16 -3.39
C ARG A 132 -7.64 24.96 -4.44
N SER A 133 -6.31 24.95 -4.35
CA SER A 133 -5.45 25.69 -5.29
C SER A 133 -5.60 25.19 -6.73
N SER A 134 -5.81 23.88 -6.92
CA SER A 134 -6.04 23.29 -8.24
C SER A 134 -7.39 23.71 -8.84
N GLU A 135 -8.47 23.71 -8.06
CA GLU A 135 -9.79 24.17 -8.51
C GLU A 135 -9.81 25.66 -8.85
N GLU A 136 -9.13 26.49 -8.04
CA GLU A 136 -8.95 27.91 -8.33
C GLU A 136 -8.18 28.12 -9.64
N TYR A 137 -7.12 27.36 -9.88
CA TYR A 137 -6.36 27.40 -11.14
C TYR A 137 -7.23 27.00 -12.35
N LEU A 138 -8.04 25.94 -12.22
CA LEU A 138 -8.95 25.51 -13.28
C LEU A 138 -10.02 26.56 -13.56
N ALA A 139 -10.59 27.16 -12.52
CA ALA A 139 -11.58 28.23 -12.69
C ALA A 139 -10.99 29.47 -13.37
N ALA A 140 -9.77 29.85 -13.02
CA ALA A 140 -9.07 30.96 -13.67
C ALA A 140 -8.79 30.68 -15.15
N THR A 141 -8.37 29.45 -15.48
CA THR A 141 -7.91 29.08 -16.82
C THR A 141 -9.06 28.74 -17.77
N ASP A 142 -10.04 27.94 -17.33
CA ASP A 142 -11.12 27.43 -18.18
C ASP A 142 -12.38 28.28 -18.14
N ARG A 143 -12.69 28.86 -16.98
CA ARG A 143 -13.97 29.55 -16.73
C ARG A 143 -13.83 31.07 -16.74
N ALA A 144 -12.59 31.59 -16.71
CA ALA A 144 -12.28 33.01 -16.56
C ALA A 144 -13.06 33.65 -15.39
N ALA A 145 -13.20 32.91 -14.28
CA ALA A 145 -14.03 33.29 -13.14
C ALA A 145 -13.29 33.07 -11.82
N ASN A 146 -13.62 33.90 -10.82
CA ASN A 146 -13.24 33.65 -9.43
C ASN A 146 -14.27 32.69 -8.81
N VAL A 147 -13.79 31.67 -8.12
CA VAL A 147 -14.63 30.67 -7.45
C VAL A 147 -14.31 30.61 -5.97
N SER A 148 -15.31 30.26 -5.16
CA SER A 148 -15.11 29.80 -3.79
C SER A 148 -15.04 28.28 -3.84
N VAL A 149 -14.03 27.70 -3.19
CA VAL A 149 -13.84 26.24 -3.17
C VAL A 149 -13.95 25.74 -1.73
N ASP A 150 -15.01 24.97 -1.50
CA ASP A 150 -15.25 24.22 -0.28
C ASP A 150 -14.87 22.76 -0.55
N VAL A 151 -13.90 22.23 0.21
CA VAL A 151 -13.46 20.84 0.13
C VAL A 151 -14.02 20.11 1.34
N THR A 152 -14.66 18.97 1.13
CA THR A 152 -15.12 18.09 2.20
C THR A 152 -14.61 16.70 1.92
N PHE A 153 -13.84 16.16 2.86
CA PHE A 153 -13.32 14.81 2.82
C PHE A 153 -13.79 14.12 4.11
N ASP A 154 -14.56 13.05 3.97
CA ASP A 154 -15.14 12.33 5.10
C ASP A 154 -14.85 10.85 4.92
N VAL A 155 -14.13 10.27 5.89
CA VAL A 155 -13.74 8.86 5.90
C VAL A 155 -14.22 8.23 7.20
N GLU A 156 -15.29 7.45 7.10
CA GLU A 156 -15.81 6.67 8.22
C GLU A 156 -15.11 5.31 8.29
N THR A 157 -14.41 5.04 9.39
CA THR A 157 -13.80 3.73 9.66
C THR A 157 -14.64 2.97 10.68
N THR A 158 -15.21 1.83 10.27
CA THR A 158 -15.91 0.90 11.16
C THR A 158 -15.07 -0.35 11.35
N VAL A 159 -14.87 -0.75 12.62
CA VAL A 159 -14.20 -2.01 12.95
C VAL A 159 -15.25 -3.12 12.99
N GLU A 160 -15.34 -3.89 11.91
CA GLU A 160 -16.31 -4.99 11.78
C GLU A 160 -15.95 -6.21 12.65
N SER A 161 -14.65 -6.52 12.78
CA SER A 161 -14.16 -7.68 13.55
C SER A 161 -12.72 -7.48 14.02
N SER A 162 -12.37 -7.99 15.20
CA SER A 162 -10.97 -8.02 15.65
C SER A 162 -10.15 -9.04 14.85
N LEU A 163 -8.87 -8.75 14.66
CA LEU A 163 -7.93 -9.66 13.97
C LEU A 163 -7.84 -11.03 14.66
N GLU A 164 -7.86 -11.06 15.99
CA GLU A 164 -7.88 -12.30 16.78
C GLU A 164 -9.13 -13.14 16.49
N GLY A 165 -10.29 -12.49 16.30
CA GLY A 165 -11.53 -13.17 15.92
C GLY A 165 -11.45 -13.78 14.52
N VAL A 166 -10.83 -13.07 13.56
CA VAL A 166 -10.59 -13.58 12.22
C VAL A 166 -9.62 -14.77 12.25
N ALA A 167 -8.51 -14.66 12.99
CA ALA A 167 -7.54 -15.74 13.16
C ALA A 167 -8.19 -17.02 13.72
N THR A 168 -9.01 -16.87 14.77
CA THR A 168 -9.72 -17.98 15.39
C THR A 168 -10.66 -18.68 14.41
N ARG A 169 -11.39 -17.91 13.58
CA ARG A 169 -12.27 -18.46 12.53
C ARG A 169 -11.45 -19.20 11.47
N LEU A 170 -10.33 -18.62 11.05
CA LEU A 170 -9.45 -19.22 10.06
C LEU A 170 -8.84 -20.54 10.56
N ASP A 171 -8.41 -20.60 11.83
CA ASP A 171 -7.92 -21.82 12.50
C ASP A 171 -9.00 -22.91 12.62
N ALA A 172 -10.26 -22.51 12.82
CA ALA A 172 -11.40 -23.42 12.76
C ALA A 172 -11.79 -23.84 11.33
N GLY A 173 -11.07 -23.32 10.32
CA GLY A 173 -11.33 -23.52 8.90
C GLY A 173 -12.56 -22.79 8.40
N GLU A 174 -13.18 -21.91 9.20
CA GLU A 174 -14.37 -21.16 8.82
C GLU A 174 -14.07 -20.17 7.69
N PRO A 175 -15.03 -19.89 6.79
CA PRO A 175 -14.80 -18.91 5.74
C PRO A 175 -14.58 -17.50 6.30
N VAL A 176 -13.69 -16.75 5.67
CA VAL A 176 -13.40 -15.33 5.97
C VAL A 176 -13.61 -14.48 4.72
N THR A 177 -13.82 -13.19 4.87
CA THR A 177 -13.86 -12.29 3.72
C THR A 177 -12.46 -12.02 3.18
N PRO A 178 -12.30 -11.65 1.90
CA PRO A 178 -11.00 -11.29 1.35
C PRO A 178 -10.33 -10.14 2.13
N ARG A 179 -11.10 -9.20 2.68
CA ARG A 179 -10.62 -8.07 3.50
C ARG A 179 -10.20 -8.48 4.90
N GLU A 180 -10.94 -9.39 5.53
CA GLU A 180 -10.56 -9.98 6.83
C GLU A 180 -9.23 -10.72 6.69
N LEU A 181 -9.11 -11.60 5.67
CA LEU A 181 -7.87 -12.32 5.39
C LEU A 181 -6.73 -11.34 5.08
N PHE A 182 -6.98 -10.36 4.23
CA PHE A 182 -6.00 -9.33 3.92
C PHE A 182 -5.53 -8.62 5.19
N SER A 183 -6.45 -8.11 6.02
CA SER A 183 -6.13 -7.42 7.28
C SER A 183 -5.31 -8.29 8.24
N LEU A 184 -5.60 -9.59 8.31
CA LEU A 184 -4.88 -10.54 9.16
C LEU A 184 -3.45 -10.77 8.67
N VAL A 185 -3.29 -11.04 7.38
CA VAL A 185 -1.98 -11.19 6.70
C VAL A 185 -1.15 -9.91 6.83
N MET A 186 -1.84 -8.77 6.69
CA MET A 186 -1.30 -7.42 6.83
C MET A 186 -0.89 -7.07 8.24
N HIS A 187 -1.36 -7.76 9.27
CA HIS A 187 -0.84 -7.57 10.63
C HIS A 187 0.53 -8.26 10.76
N GLY A 188 0.68 -9.43 10.13
CA GLY A 188 1.92 -10.21 10.08
C GLY A 188 2.22 -11.02 11.34
N GLU A 189 1.29 -11.09 12.29
CA GLU A 189 1.39 -11.96 13.46
C GLU A 189 0.79 -13.35 13.21
N TYR A 190 0.12 -13.53 12.08
CA TYR A 190 -0.54 -14.77 11.72
C TYR A 190 0.14 -15.44 10.53
N ASP A 191 0.52 -16.72 10.69
CA ASP A 191 1.16 -17.50 9.64
C ASP A 191 0.11 -18.27 8.84
N THR A 192 -0.26 -17.74 7.68
CA THR A 192 -1.24 -18.39 6.79
C THR A 192 -0.73 -19.70 6.20
N ARG A 193 0.59 -19.97 6.23
CA ARG A 193 1.20 -21.19 5.68
C ARG A 193 0.85 -22.46 6.46
N ASP A 194 0.30 -22.31 7.66
CA ASP A 194 -0.23 -23.43 8.44
C ASP A 194 -1.52 -24.02 7.84
N HIS A 195 -2.11 -23.34 6.85
CA HIS A 195 -3.31 -23.77 6.17
C HIS A 195 -3.00 -24.36 4.80
N GLU A 196 -3.55 -25.53 4.49
CA GLU A 196 -3.53 -26.07 3.12
C GLU A 196 -4.53 -25.35 2.20
N ARG A 197 -5.61 -24.82 2.78
CA ARG A 197 -6.69 -24.16 2.05
C ARG A 197 -7.34 -23.08 2.90
N ILE A 198 -7.67 -21.95 2.30
CA ILE A 198 -8.40 -20.85 2.93
C ILE A 198 -9.70 -20.62 2.17
N ARG A 199 -10.84 -20.65 2.89
CA ARG A 199 -12.17 -20.44 2.31
C ARG A 199 -12.55 -18.97 2.36
N LEU A 200 -12.92 -18.42 1.21
CA LEU A 200 -13.35 -17.03 1.05
C LEU A 200 -14.85 -16.95 0.79
N VAL A 201 -15.50 -15.95 1.40
CA VAL A 201 -16.91 -15.59 1.18
C VAL A 201 -17.04 -14.09 0.88
N GLY A 202 -18.09 -13.71 0.16
CA GLY A 202 -18.30 -12.32 -0.25
C GLY A 202 -17.26 -11.85 -1.26
N THR A 203 -16.84 -12.74 -2.17
CA THR A 203 -15.84 -12.45 -3.21
C THR A 203 -16.36 -11.55 -4.32
N ASP A 204 -17.68 -11.39 -4.39
CA ASP A 204 -18.43 -10.52 -5.31
C ASP A 204 -18.74 -9.13 -4.73
N ASP A 205 -18.21 -8.79 -3.54
CA ASP A 205 -18.36 -7.45 -2.98
C ASP A 205 -17.87 -6.41 -4.00
N GLU A 206 -18.72 -5.45 -4.37
CA GLU A 206 -18.41 -4.38 -5.34
C GLU A 206 -17.15 -3.59 -4.97
N GLN A 207 -16.76 -3.63 -3.69
CA GLN A 207 -15.56 -2.97 -3.21
C GLN A 207 -14.28 -3.83 -3.34
N THR A 208 -14.41 -5.08 -3.76
CA THR A 208 -13.28 -5.93 -4.13
C THR A 208 -12.84 -5.54 -5.54
N ALA A 209 -11.67 -4.94 -5.67
CA ALA A 209 -11.14 -4.53 -6.96
C ALA A 209 -10.92 -5.72 -7.90
N ASP A 210 -11.08 -5.50 -9.20
CA ASP A 210 -10.79 -6.50 -10.22
C ASP A 210 -9.34 -7.02 -10.08
N GLY A 211 -9.17 -8.34 -10.15
CA GLY A 211 -7.87 -8.99 -9.97
C GLY A 211 -7.34 -9.03 -8.53
N PHE A 212 -8.07 -8.51 -7.54
CA PHE A 212 -7.62 -8.48 -6.14
C PHE A 212 -7.38 -9.89 -5.59
N LEU A 213 -8.27 -10.83 -5.87
CA LEU A 213 -8.22 -12.18 -5.33
C LEU A 213 -7.04 -12.96 -5.89
N GLU A 214 -6.74 -12.79 -7.18
CA GLU A 214 -5.60 -13.40 -7.86
C GLU A 214 -4.28 -12.87 -7.28
N ARG A 215 -4.20 -11.56 -7.05
CA ARG A 215 -3.03 -10.93 -6.41
C ARG A 215 -2.87 -11.41 -4.97
N LEU A 216 -3.96 -11.53 -4.22
CA LEU A 216 -3.93 -12.03 -2.84
C LEU A 216 -3.50 -13.50 -2.78
N ALA A 217 -4.00 -14.36 -3.68
CA ALA A 217 -3.58 -15.75 -3.78
C ALA A 217 -2.09 -15.86 -4.14
N SER A 218 -1.64 -15.11 -5.15
CA SER A 218 -0.23 -15.05 -5.52
C SER A 218 0.66 -14.58 -4.38
N TYR A 219 0.22 -13.58 -3.59
CA TYR A 219 0.95 -13.09 -2.42
C TYR A 219 1.13 -14.18 -1.36
N LEU A 220 0.11 -15.00 -1.16
CA LEU A 220 0.16 -16.10 -0.19
C LEU A 220 0.91 -17.33 -0.71
N GLY A 221 1.39 -17.32 -1.96
CA GLY A 221 2.03 -18.47 -2.59
C GLY A 221 1.03 -19.60 -2.86
N GLY A 222 -0.17 -19.25 -3.33
CA GLY A 222 -1.23 -20.22 -3.62
C GLY A 222 -1.99 -19.95 -4.90
N ASP A 223 -2.80 -20.94 -5.27
CA ASP A 223 -3.69 -20.89 -6.42
C ASP A 223 -5.11 -20.53 -5.98
N LEU A 224 -5.75 -19.63 -6.72
CA LEU A 224 -7.15 -19.26 -6.53
C LEU A 224 -8.06 -20.24 -7.30
N ASP A 225 -9.03 -20.83 -6.61
CA ASP A 225 -10.07 -21.68 -7.17
C ASP A 225 -11.45 -21.06 -6.89
N GLN A 226 -12.07 -20.49 -7.92
CA GLN A 226 -13.37 -19.84 -7.78
C GLN A 226 -14.48 -20.90 -7.75
N THR A 227 -15.17 -20.99 -6.61
CA THR A 227 -16.21 -22.02 -6.39
C THR A 227 -17.60 -21.53 -6.78
N SER A 228 -17.85 -20.22 -6.65
CA SER A 228 -19.05 -19.52 -7.14
C SER A 228 -18.76 -18.02 -7.25
N ASP A 229 -19.74 -17.23 -7.69
CA ASP A 229 -19.60 -15.77 -7.79
C ASP A 229 -19.21 -15.14 -6.44
N SER A 230 -19.77 -15.63 -5.32
CA SER A 230 -19.54 -15.10 -3.97
C SER A 230 -18.63 -15.95 -3.08
N GLN A 231 -17.99 -16.99 -3.63
CA GLN A 231 -17.09 -17.88 -2.88
C GLN A 231 -15.87 -18.33 -3.69
N ALA A 232 -14.70 -18.30 -3.05
CA ALA A 232 -13.47 -18.83 -3.61
C ALA A 232 -12.67 -19.61 -2.56
N VAL A 233 -11.70 -20.38 -3.01
CA VAL A 233 -10.76 -21.10 -2.15
C VAL A 233 -9.35 -20.77 -2.63
N ILE A 234 -8.50 -20.30 -1.72
CA ILE A 234 -7.06 -20.20 -1.98
C ILE A 234 -6.44 -21.50 -1.50
N ARG A 235 -5.79 -22.24 -2.40
CA ARG A 235 -5.01 -23.44 -2.06
C ARG A 235 -3.55 -23.03 -1.92
N LEU A 236 -2.99 -23.22 -0.74
CA LEU A 236 -1.61 -22.85 -0.48
C LEU A 236 -0.72 -24.03 -0.79
N ASP A 237 0.41 -23.77 -1.46
CA ASP A 237 1.43 -24.78 -1.62
C ASP A 237 1.96 -25.13 -0.22
N ALA A 238 1.71 -26.37 0.21
CA ALA A 238 2.23 -26.84 1.48
C ALA A 238 3.73 -26.56 1.51
N ALA A 239 4.16 -25.73 2.46
CA ALA A 239 5.58 -25.53 2.70
C ALA A 239 6.19 -26.93 2.80
N THR A 240 7.06 -27.29 1.86
CA THR A 240 7.87 -28.50 1.96
C THR A 240 8.74 -28.31 3.19
N GLY A 241 8.21 -28.72 4.34
CA GLY A 241 8.90 -28.71 5.60
C GLY A 241 10.13 -29.56 5.41
N ASN A 242 11.29 -28.91 5.43
CA ASN A 242 12.55 -29.58 5.69
C ASN A 242 12.46 -30.13 7.13
N ARG A 243 11.81 -31.28 7.27
CA ARG A 243 12.09 -32.19 8.38
C ARG A 243 13.50 -32.68 8.11
N ASP A 244 14.45 -32.05 8.80
CA ASP A 244 15.77 -32.63 8.98
C ASP A 244 15.57 -34.04 9.55
N ASP A 245 15.68 -35.02 8.67
CA ASP A 245 15.83 -36.42 9.05
C ASP A 245 17.21 -36.54 9.71
N ASP A 246 17.19 -36.88 11.00
CA ASP A 246 18.25 -37.56 11.73
C ASP A 246 19.03 -38.50 10.81
N TYR A 247 20.36 -38.33 10.73
CA TYR A 247 21.36 -39.41 10.76
C TYR A 247 22.79 -38.87 10.98
#